data_AF-A0A2W2BKI2-F1
#
_entry.id   AF-A0A2W2BKI2-F1
#
_cell.length_a   1.000
_cell.length_b   1.000
_cell.length_c   1.000
_cell.angle_alpha   90.00
_cell.angle_beta   90.00
_cell.angle_gamma   90.00
#
_symmetry.space_group_name_H-M   'P 1'
#
loop_
_entity.id
_entity.type
_entity.pdbx_description
1 polymer ?
#
loop_
_entity_poly.entity_id
_entity_poly.type
_entity_poly.pdbx_seq_one_letter_code
_entity_poly.pdbx_strand_id
1 'polypeptide(L)'
;MELTLMQDTILEPEALNLAHGRFGTCFNGQTYQIEAVVSFGGWQYATYIDHERRVCVARRELPGGEWQRIAFEDHTIDHTDVHNVPVIGVCPADGTIHLAFDHHVSPLHYRVSRAGVATAPSRVEWSPTLFGAITSELVDGHPLTMLTYPSFVTTPAGGLQLFYRLGGSGDGETHVAAYDPGRGGWSLTGQVVSRRGRFRDSDSRNAYHNGFDYGTGGRLHTTWVWREAPELSSNHDLQYAYSDDGGRTWHNNDGARIGVAGEEPMHVDSAGITVQAIAYRWGMMNQLTQTVDSRGRVHVVMWQQPPDAPEASDDLSSWRFVHYWRDEQARWRHRQLPEFGRKPSVVADDHDNLVLVFTKPGTPEYHGTDPGGPLLAWTASAEAGWSDWHELHRSAASFVGEPRLDPYRWRQERVLSVYAQEAPEAPGRPSALHVIDLEMG
;
A
#
# COMPACT_ATOMS: atom_id res chain seq x y z
N MET A 1 -16.69 -18.81 8.73
CA MET A 1 -15.27 -18.52 8.44
C MET A 1 -14.61 -18.21 9.76
N GLU A 2 -13.49 -18.85 10.08
CA GLU A 2 -12.73 -18.62 11.31
C GLU A 2 -11.25 -18.42 10.92
N LEU A 3 -10.54 -17.52 11.61
CA LEU A 3 -9.10 -17.36 11.46
C LEU A 3 -8.39 -18.05 12.62
N THR A 4 -7.57 -19.04 12.31
CA THR A 4 -6.73 -19.72 13.31
C THR A 4 -5.31 -19.19 13.23
N LEU A 5 -4.72 -18.85 14.37
CA LEU A 5 -3.31 -18.46 14.43
C LEU A 5 -2.43 -19.65 14.03
N MET A 6 -1.71 -19.54 12.92
CA MET A 6 -0.68 -20.50 12.54
C MET A 6 0.61 -20.24 13.31
N GLN A 7 1.09 -19.00 13.21
CA GLN A 7 2.34 -18.58 13.80
C GLN A 7 2.36 -17.07 13.97
N ASP A 8 2.99 -16.61 15.05
CA ASP A 8 3.40 -15.22 15.22
C ASP A 8 4.93 -15.21 15.27
N THR A 9 5.57 -14.55 14.29
CA THR A 9 7.03 -14.47 14.22
C THR A 9 7.52 -13.05 14.37
N ILE A 10 8.58 -12.87 15.18
CA ILE A 10 9.27 -11.60 15.32
C ILE A 10 10.20 -11.43 14.12
N LEU A 11 9.81 -10.57 13.19
CA LEU A 11 10.64 -10.12 12.06
C LEU A 11 11.81 -9.29 12.57
N GLU A 12 11.60 -8.35 13.50
CA GLU A 12 12.66 -7.53 14.09
C GLU A 12 12.31 -7.23 15.56
N PRO A 13 13.12 -7.63 16.55
CA PRO A 13 12.81 -7.36 17.96
C PRO A 13 12.90 -5.88 18.34
N GLU A 14 13.74 -5.10 17.66
CA GLU A 14 13.97 -3.69 17.98
C GLU A 14 13.75 -2.80 16.74
N ALA A 15 12.51 -2.74 16.27
CA ALA A 15 12.10 -1.89 15.16
C ALA A 15 11.90 -0.43 15.63
N LEU A 16 12.15 0.53 14.73
CA LEU A 16 12.14 1.95 15.08
C LEU A 16 10.75 2.44 15.51
N ASN A 17 10.69 3.16 16.63
CA ASN A 17 9.60 4.09 16.94
C ASN A 17 10.16 5.49 17.18
N LEU A 18 9.34 6.50 16.92
CA LEU A 18 9.58 7.88 17.29
C LEU A 18 8.84 8.20 18.59
N ALA A 19 9.40 9.09 19.41
CA ALA A 19 8.69 9.58 20.59
C ALA A 19 7.51 10.47 20.19
N HIS A 20 7.71 11.31 19.18
CA HIS A 20 6.70 12.16 18.59
C HIS A 20 6.94 12.32 17.09
N GLY A 21 5.87 12.52 16.32
CA GLY A 21 5.99 12.79 14.89
C GLY A 21 4.74 13.42 14.30
N ARG A 22 4.93 14.39 13.40
CA ARG A 22 3.85 15.17 12.79
C ARG A 22 2.83 14.29 12.05
N PHE A 23 3.30 13.22 11.43
CA PHE A 23 2.50 12.35 10.56
C PHE A 23 2.32 10.94 11.13
N GLY A 24 2.69 10.73 12.40
CA GLY A 24 2.75 9.42 13.03
C GLY A 24 4.09 9.19 13.72
N THR A 25 4.19 8.11 14.49
CA THR A 25 5.40 7.77 15.24
C THR A 25 6.05 6.45 14.84
N CYS A 26 5.50 5.75 13.85
CA CYS A 26 6.04 4.49 13.34
C CYS A 26 6.34 4.61 11.85
N PHE A 27 7.50 4.17 11.37
CA PHE A 27 7.75 4.07 9.93
C PHE A 27 7.20 2.75 9.36
N ASN A 28 7.39 1.66 10.11
CA ASN A 28 7.03 0.33 9.65
C ASN A 28 5.51 0.14 9.75
N GLY A 29 4.89 -0.23 8.63
CA GLY A 29 3.45 -0.41 8.58
C GLY A 29 2.75 0.93 8.44
N GLN A 30 3.14 1.71 7.45
CA GLN A 30 2.30 2.80 6.93
C GLN A 30 1.56 2.28 5.70
N THR A 31 0.34 2.75 5.45
CA THR A 31 -0.48 2.33 4.29
C THR A 31 0.19 2.58 2.94
N TYR A 32 1.06 3.59 2.88
CA TYR A 32 1.88 3.90 1.72
C TYR A 32 3.21 3.11 1.68
N GLN A 33 3.47 2.24 2.65
CA GLN A 33 4.40 1.12 2.55
C GLN A 33 3.71 -0.03 1.80
N ILE A 34 3.44 0.20 0.51
CA ILE A 34 2.77 -0.77 -0.35
C ILE A 34 3.81 -1.82 -0.73
N GLU A 35 3.53 -3.07 -0.37
CA GLU A 35 4.47 -4.20 -0.32
C GLU A 35 5.57 -4.02 0.74
N ALA A 36 5.20 -4.07 2.03
CA ALA A 36 6.13 -4.19 3.15
C ALA A 36 6.64 -5.63 3.34
N VAL A 37 5.80 -6.61 2.98
CA VAL A 37 6.04 -8.05 3.04
C VAL A 37 5.47 -8.71 1.79
N VAL A 38 6.22 -9.63 1.18
CA VAL A 38 5.85 -10.33 -0.05
C VAL A 38 6.33 -11.77 -0.03
N SER A 39 5.51 -12.70 -0.53
CA SER A 39 5.89 -14.11 -0.70
C SER A 39 6.14 -14.48 -2.15
N PHE A 40 7.20 -15.27 -2.37
CA PHE A 40 7.57 -15.81 -3.66
C PHE A 40 8.32 -17.13 -3.51
N GLY A 41 7.90 -18.16 -4.25
CA GLY A 41 8.65 -19.41 -4.38
C GLY A 41 8.86 -20.19 -3.07
N GLY A 42 7.90 -20.14 -2.13
CA GLY A 42 8.01 -20.79 -0.81
C GLY A 42 8.86 -20.01 0.20
N TRP A 43 9.19 -18.75 -0.10
CA TRP A 43 9.90 -17.84 0.78
C TRP A 43 9.10 -16.56 0.96
N GLN A 44 9.28 -15.91 2.10
CA GLN A 44 8.70 -14.60 2.38
C GLN A 44 9.82 -13.60 2.64
N TYR A 45 9.63 -12.39 2.12
CA TYR A 45 10.58 -11.29 2.19
C TYR A 45 9.90 -10.07 2.79
N ALA A 46 10.63 -9.30 3.59
CA ALA A 46 10.10 -8.08 4.19
C ALA A 46 11.17 -6.99 4.25
N THR A 47 10.74 -5.73 4.27
CA THR A 47 11.62 -4.59 4.48
C THR A 47 11.09 -3.68 5.58
N TYR A 48 12.01 -3.10 6.34
CA TYR A 48 11.70 -2.35 7.56
C TYR A 48 12.85 -1.41 7.93
N ILE A 49 12.63 -0.59 8.95
CA ILE A 49 13.65 0.26 9.58
C ILE A 49 13.88 -0.20 11.01
N ASP A 50 15.13 -0.49 11.35
CA ASP A 50 15.53 -0.90 12.70
C ASP A 50 15.75 0.29 13.64
N HIS A 51 15.94 0.03 14.94
CA HIS A 51 16.17 1.07 15.94
C HIS A 51 17.44 1.92 15.70
N GLU A 52 18.41 1.42 14.93
CA GLU A 52 19.61 2.14 14.50
C GLU A 52 19.34 3.01 13.25
N ARG A 53 18.08 3.08 12.80
CA ARG A 53 17.61 3.86 11.65
C ARG A 53 18.17 3.37 10.32
N ARG A 54 18.56 2.10 10.23
CA ARG A 54 19.03 1.49 8.99
C ARG A 54 17.86 0.93 8.20
N VAL A 55 17.99 0.95 6.88
CA VAL A 55 17.07 0.22 6.00
C VAL A 55 17.46 -1.25 6.04
N CYS A 56 16.48 -2.11 6.28
CA CYS A 56 16.67 -3.54 6.43
C CYS A 56 15.84 -4.33 5.42
N VAL A 57 16.37 -5.49 5.02
CA VAL A 57 15.64 -6.51 4.25
C VAL A 57 15.84 -7.87 4.90
N ALA A 58 14.76 -8.63 5.04
CA ALA A 58 14.79 -9.96 5.61
C ALA A 58 14.11 -10.98 4.71
N ARG A 59 14.45 -12.25 4.93
CA ARG A 59 13.75 -13.39 4.33
C ARG A 59 13.55 -14.52 5.33
N ARG A 60 12.53 -15.34 5.12
CA ARG A 60 12.36 -16.65 5.76
C ARG A 60 11.83 -17.68 4.78
N GLU A 61 12.13 -18.95 5.05
CA GLU A 61 11.48 -20.08 4.37
C GLU A 61 10.09 -20.29 4.96
N LEU A 62 9.08 -20.49 4.13
CA LEU A 62 7.72 -20.76 4.58
C LEU A 62 7.49 -22.26 4.88
N PRO A 63 6.59 -22.62 5.81
CA PRO A 63 5.72 -21.73 6.57
C PRO A 63 6.34 -21.15 7.86
N GLY A 64 7.48 -21.66 8.34
CA GLY A 64 7.96 -21.35 9.70
C GLY A 64 9.47 -21.31 9.89
N GLY A 65 10.24 -21.08 8.82
CA GLY A 65 11.68 -20.85 8.92
C GLY A 65 12.02 -19.57 9.67
N GLU A 66 13.23 -19.53 10.22
CA GLU A 66 13.76 -18.36 10.94
C GLU A 66 14.02 -17.19 9.98
N TRP A 67 13.81 -15.96 10.47
CA TRP A 67 14.13 -14.75 9.73
C TRP A 67 15.65 -14.55 9.63
N GLN A 68 16.14 -14.41 8.40
CA GLN A 68 17.50 -13.95 8.07
C GLN A 68 17.42 -12.47 7.70
N ARG A 69 18.24 -11.62 8.32
CA ARG A 69 18.15 -10.15 8.22
C ARG A 69 19.43 -9.56 7.63
N ILE A 70 19.27 -8.54 6.80
CA ILE A 70 20.34 -7.66 6.35
C ILE A 70 19.96 -6.26 6.80
N ALA A 71 20.82 -5.63 7.58
CA ALA A 71 20.78 -4.20 7.84
C ALA A 71 21.88 -3.53 6.99
N PHE A 72 21.51 -2.53 6.19
CA PHE A 72 22.46 -1.84 5.32
C PHE A 72 23.15 -0.71 6.09
N GLU A 73 24.48 -0.69 6.08
CA GLU A 73 25.29 0.30 6.81
C GLU A 73 25.58 1.57 6.00
N ASP A 74 25.26 1.56 4.70
CA ASP A 74 25.59 2.63 3.76
C ASP A 74 24.48 3.70 3.61
N HIS A 75 23.41 3.60 4.42
CA HIS A 75 22.32 4.59 4.49
C HIS A 75 21.62 4.56 5.85
N THR A 76 21.36 5.74 6.42
CA THR A 76 20.60 5.88 7.67
C THR A 76 19.53 6.96 7.53
N ILE A 77 18.37 6.71 8.15
CA ILE A 77 17.26 7.66 8.18
C ILE A 77 17.48 8.65 9.33
N ASP A 78 17.98 9.84 9.01
CA ASP A 78 18.40 10.84 9.98
C ASP A 78 17.29 11.84 10.40
N HIS A 79 16.06 11.61 9.96
CA HIS A 79 14.90 12.44 10.26
C HIS A 79 13.77 11.67 10.96
N THR A 80 12.65 12.36 11.21
CA THR A 80 11.45 11.82 11.89
C THR A 80 10.23 11.78 10.99
N ASP A 81 10.43 11.93 9.68
CA ASP A 81 9.37 11.93 8.69
C ASP A 81 8.97 10.51 8.27
N VAL A 82 7.87 10.00 8.83
CA VAL A 82 7.36 8.64 8.61
C VAL A 82 6.83 8.38 7.19
N HIS A 83 6.88 9.35 6.26
CA HIS A 83 6.60 9.07 4.84
C HIS A 83 7.68 8.21 4.17
N ASN A 84 8.88 8.19 4.75
CA ASN A 84 10.12 7.66 4.20
C ASN A 84 10.27 6.15 4.46
N VAL A 85 9.22 5.39 4.16
CA VAL A 85 9.19 3.94 4.37
C VAL A 85 9.95 3.19 3.28
N PRO A 86 10.54 2.02 3.59
CA PRO A 86 11.10 1.15 2.58
C PRO A 86 10.01 0.25 1.98
N VAL A 87 10.06 0.00 0.67
CA VAL A 87 9.17 -0.93 -0.03
C VAL A 87 9.98 -1.98 -0.78
N ILE A 88 9.42 -3.18 -0.92
CA ILE A 88 10.08 -4.33 -1.55
C ILE A 88 9.25 -4.84 -2.74
N GLY A 89 9.93 -5.16 -3.84
CA GLY A 89 9.36 -5.89 -4.98
C GLY A 89 10.22 -7.09 -5.34
N VAL A 90 9.62 -8.23 -5.64
CA VAL A 90 10.33 -9.43 -6.12
C VAL A 90 9.93 -9.71 -7.55
N CYS A 91 10.87 -9.69 -8.49
CA CYS A 91 10.59 -9.96 -9.90
C CYS A 91 10.54 -11.48 -10.16
N PRO A 92 9.38 -12.07 -10.53
CA PRO A 92 9.31 -13.50 -10.79
C PRO A 92 10.20 -13.99 -11.95
N ALA A 93 10.39 -13.16 -12.98
CA ALA A 93 11.05 -13.57 -14.22
C ALA A 93 12.54 -13.91 -14.04
N ASP A 94 13.25 -13.22 -13.13
CA ASP A 94 14.68 -13.41 -12.90
C ASP A 94 15.06 -13.53 -11.42
N GLY A 95 14.11 -13.37 -10.50
CA GLY A 95 14.32 -13.54 -9.06
C GLY A 95 15.15 -12.42 -8.43
N THR A 96 15.20 -11.22 -9.00
CA THR A 96 15.76 -10.05 -8.34
C THR A 96 14.83 -9.53 -7.26
N ILE A 97 15.43 -8.99 -6.20
CA ILE A 97 14.75 -8.29 -5.10
C ILE A 97 15.07 -6.80 -5.23
N HIS A 98 14.03 -5.98 -5.36
CA HIS A 98 14.09 -4.55 -5.58
C HIS A 98 13.69 -3.81 -4.30
N LEU A 99 14.46 -2.81 -3.91
CA LEU A 99 14.20 -1.99 -2.73
C LEU A 99 14.19 -0.52 -3.13
N ALA A 100 13.18 0.22 -2.67
CA ALA A 100 13.10 1.67 -2.76
C ALA A 100 12.77 2.20 -1.36
N PHE A 101 13.47 3.23 -0.90
CA PHE A 101 13.34 3.71 0.48
C PHE A 101 13.65 5.19 0.64
N ASP A 102 13.20 5.77 1.74
CA ASP A 102 13.60 7.10 2.19
C ASP A 102 13.21 8.25 1.22
N HIS A 103 11.91 8.29 0.87
CA HIS A 103 11.37 9.29 -0.06
C HIS A 103 10.27 10.16 0.54
N HIS A 104 10.54 11.46 0.65
CA HIS A 104 9.51 12.49 0.72
C HIS A 104 10.00 13.73 -0.02
N VAL A 105 9.70 13.78 -1.32
CA VAL A 105 10.22 14.79 -2.25
C VAL A 105 11.76 14.69 -2.35
N SER A 106 12.27 13.47 -2.37
CA SER A 106 13.70 13.15 -2.36
C SER A 106 14.20 12.63 -3.70
N PRO A 107 15.51 12.61 -3.99
CA PRO A 107 16.07 11.73 -5.01
C PRO A 107 15.65 10.28 -4.76
N LEU A 108 15.54 9.47 -5.82
CA LEU A 108 15.35 8.03 -5.65
C LEU A 108 16.56 7.47 -4.86
N HIS A 109 16.30 6.81 -3.74
CA HIS A 109 17.18 5.78 -3.20
C HIS A 109 16.64 4.40 -3.56
N TYR A 110 17.34 3.73 -4.48
CA TYR A 110 16.98 2.41 -4.98
C TYR A 110 18.19 1.49 -5.02
N ARG A 111 17.98 0.21 -4.71
CA ARG A 111 18.95 -0.85 -4.95
C ARG A 111 18.25 -2.14 -5.34
N VAL A 112 19.00 -3.03 -5.97
CA VAL A 112 18.50 -4.33 -6.46
C VAL A 112 19.48 -5.44 -6.12
N SER A 113 18.97 -6.63 -5.84
CA SER A 113 19.80 -7.82 -5.68
C SER A 113 20.32 -8.34 -7.01
N ARG A 114 21.30 -9.25 -6.96
CA ARG A 114 21.67 -10.09 -8.10
C ARG A 114 20.48 -10.93 -8.55
N ALA A 115 20.41 -11.26 -9.84
CA ALA A 115 19.44 -12.21 -10.38
C ALA A 115 19.60 -13.60 -9.73
N GLY A 116 18.51 -14.32 -9.60
CA GLY A 116 18.46 -15.66 -9.01
C GLY A 116 18.28 -15.72 -7.50
N VAL A 117 18.37 -14.58 -6.79
CA VAL A 117 18.30 -14.55 -5.32
C VAL A 117 16.97 -15.06 -4.79
N ALA A 118 15.86 -14.70 -5.43
CA ALA A 118 14.52 -15.13 -5.01
C ALA A 118 14.02 -16.41 -5.72
N THR A 119 14.59 -16.79 -6.87
CA THR A 119 14.23 -18.04 -7.57
C THR A 119 15.07 -19.25 -7.12
N ALA A 120 16.24 -19.01 -6.50
CA ALA A 120 17.07 -20.03 -5.89
C ALA A 120 17.61 -19.61 -4.50
N PRO A 121 16.72 -19.24 -3.55
CA PRO A 121 17.11 -18.63 -2.28
C PRO A 121 18.00 -19.51 -1.40
N SER A 122 17.85 -20.84 -1.47
CA SER A 122 18.69 -21.81 -0.75
C SER A 122 20.12 -21.93 -1.30
N ARG A 123 20.39 -21.37 -2.48
CA ARG A 123 21.72 -21.40 -3.12
C ARG A 123 22.55 -20.14 -2.88
N VAL A 124 22.01 -19.18 -2.14
CA VAL A 124 22.69 -17.91 -1.86
C VAL A 124 22.82 -17.70 -0.35
N GLU A 125 23.98 -17.23 0.07
CA GLU A 125 24.21 -16.74 1.42
C GLU A 125 23.55 -15.36 1.57
N TRP A 126 22.68 -15.21 2.56
CA TRP A 126 21.97 -13.96 2.81
C TRP A 126 22.92 -12.92 3.40
N SER A 127 23.44 -12.01 2.57
CA SER A 127 24.37 -10.96 2.97
C SER A 127 24.17 -9.67 2.16
N PRO A 128 24.64 -8.51 2.65
CA PRO A 128 24.56 -7.25 1.90
C PRO A 128 25.17 -7.31 0.50
N THR A 129 26.16 -8.18 0.28
CA THR A 129 26.85 -8.34 -1.03
C THR A 129 25.96 -8.86 -2.14
N LEU A 130 24.76 -9.36 -1.81
CA LEU A 130 23.74 -9.70 -2.79
C LEU A 130 23.17 -8.48 -3.50
N PHE A 131 23.27 -7.29 -2.91
CA PHE A 131 22.66 -6.06 -3.40
C PHE A 131 23.70 -5.09 -3.98
N GLY A 132 23.30 -4.38 -5.03
CA GLY A 132 24.08 -3.28 -5.59
C GLY A 132 24.08 -2.03 -4.70
N ALA A 133 24.89 -1.05 -5.09
CA ALA A 133 24.91 0.27 -4.46
C ALA A 133 23.57 1.02 -4.64
N ILE A 134 23.34 2.03 -3.79
CA ILE A 134 22.21 2.96 -3.96
C ILE A 134 22.40 3.74 -5.26
N THR A 135 21.34 3.85 -6.03
CA THR A 135 21.26 4.72 -7.19
C THR A 135 19.97 5.54 -7.17
N SER A 136 20.02 6.69 -7.81
CA SER A 136 18.86 7.55 -8.09
C SER A 136 18.23 7.32 -9.46
N GLU A 137 18.71 6.31 -10.17
CA GLU A 137 18.31 6.03 -11.54
C GLU A 137 17.71 4.63 -11.65
N LEU A 138 16.53 4.53 -12.28
CA LEU A 138 16.03 3.25 -12.77
C LEU A 138 16.63 2.94 -14.15
N VAL A 139 16.81 3.97 -14.96
CA VAL A 139 17.40 3.91 -16.31
C VAL A 139 18.65 4.79 -16.32
N ASP A 140 19.77 4.23 -16.77
CA ASP A 140 21.08 4.91 -16.78
C ASP A 140 21.01 6.30 -17.43
N GLY A 141 21.58 7.30 -16.75
CA GLY A 141 21.58 8.70 -17.15
C GLY A 141 20.26 9.45 -16.94
N HIS A 142 19.27 8.83 -16.28
CA HIS A 142 17.94 9.42 -16.02
C HIS A 142 17.61 9.39 -14.52
N PRO A 143 18.20 10.29 -13.72
CA PRO A 143 17.93 10.35 -12.29
C PRO A 143 16.50 10.81 -12.02
N LEU A 144 15.83 10.09 -11.12
CA LEU A 144 14.53 10.48 -10.58
C LEU A 144 14.73 11.32 -9.33
N THR A 145 14.14 12.51 -9.34
CA THR A 145 14.19 13.48 -8.25
C THR A 145 12.78 13.84 -7.80
N MET A 146 12.62 14.34 -6.58
CA MET A 146 11.32 14.73 -6.01
C MET A 146 10.33 13.57 -5.83
N LEU A 147 10.84 12.35 -5.61
CA LEU A 147 10.04 11.14 -5.49
C LEU A 147 9.35 11.06 -4.12
N THR A 148 8.14 10.50 -4.08
CA THR A 148 7.42 10.08 -2.87
C THR A 148 6.58 8.83 -3.19
N TYR A 149 6.36 7.96 -2.18
CA TYR A 149 5.47 6.79 -2.25
C TYR A 149 5.77 5.82 -3.41
N PRO A 150 6.99 5.25 -3.50
CA PRO A 150 7.21 4.12 -4.39
C PRO A 150 6.29 2.95 -4.01
N SER A 151 5.75 2.26 -5.01
CA SER A 151 4.95 1.05 -4.86
C SER A 151 5.31 0.08 -5.96
N PHE A 152 5.90 -1.05 -5.59
CA PHE A 152 6.09 -2.15 -6.53
C PHE A 152 4.76 -2.86 -6.79
N VAL A 153 4.62 -3.39 -7.99
CA VAL A 153 3.48 -4.23 -8.40
C VAL A 153 4.02 -5.32 -9.31
N THR A 154 3.78 -6.58 -8.96
CA THR A 154 4.11 -7.71 -9.84
C THR A 154 3.12 -7.79 -10.99
N THR A 155 3.62 -7.84 -12.23
CA THR A 155 2.78 -7.94 -13.42
C THR A 155 2.39 -9.40 -13.70
N PRO A 156 1.24 -9.65 -14.35
CA PRO A 156 0.85 -11.00 -14.77
C PRO A 156 1.85 -11.70 -15.69
N ALA A 157 2.69 -10.92 -16.39
CA ALA A 157 3.75 -11.42 -17.26
C ALA A 157 5.03 -11.82 -16.49
N GLY A 158 5.06 -11.66 -15.16
CA GLY A 158 6.21 -12.01 -14.31
C GLY A 158 7.29 -10.93 -14.23
N GLY A 159 7.03 -9.71 -14.73
CA GLY A 159 7.88 -8.53 -14.50
C GLY A 159 7.41 -7.69 -13.30
N LEU A 160 7.99 -6.50 -13.12
CA LEU A 160 7.55 -5.52 -12.10
C LEU A 160 7.08 -4.22 -12.75
N GLN A 161 6.23 -3.50 -12.04
CA GLN A 161 6.03 -2.06 -12.21
C GLN A 161 6.42 -1.34 -10.92
N LEU A 162 6.89 -0.10 -11.07
CA LEU A 162 7.07 0.82 -9.96
C LEU A 162 6.18 2.03 -10.22
N PHE A 163 5.14 2.19 -9.41
CA PHE A 163 4.35 3.41 -9.34
C PHE A 163 4.97 4.36 -8.32
N TYR A 164 5.01 5.65 -8.62
CA TYR A 164 5.61 6.64 -7.73
C TYR A 164 5.04 8.03 -8.02
N ARG A 165 5.10 8.91 -7.02
CA ARG A 165 4.77 10.33 -7.20
C ARG A 165 6.05 11.14 -7.43
N LEU A 166 6.05 12.00 -8.43
CA LEU A 166 7.04 13.07 -8.57
C LEU A 166 6.41 14.40 -8.17
N GLY A 167 7.10 15.20 -7.36
CA GLY A 167 6.64 16.50 -6.88
C GLY A 167 6.03 16.47 -5.47
N GLY A 168 5.62 17.66 -5.01
CA GLY A 168 5.18 17.89 -3.63
C GLY A 168 3.67 17.85 -3.43
N SER A 169 3.23 18.13 -2.20
CA SER A 169 1.80 18.32 -1.92
C SER A 169 1.27 19.53 -2.69
N GLY A 170 0.16 19.36 -3.42
CA GLY A 170 -0.44 20.34 -4.32
C GLY A 170 0.16 20.40 -5.74
N ASP A 171 1.30 19.75 -5.96
CA ASP A 171 2.07 19.84 -7.22
C ASP A 171 2.79 18.53 -7.56
N GLY A 172 2.09 17.41 -7.44
CA GLY A 172 2.69 16.09 -7.61
C GLY A 172 1.87 15.18 -8.49
N GLU A 173 2.58 14.42 -9.31
CA GLU A 173 2.07 13.66 -10.44
C GLU A 173 2.43 12.19 -10.26
N THR A 174 1.53 11.29 -10.66
CA THR A 174 1.78 9.85 -10.57
C THR A 174 2.45 9.38 -11.85
N HIS A 175 3.54 8.63 -11.73
CA HIS A 175 4.31 8.03 -12.81
C HIS A 175 4.40 6.52 -12.64
N VAL A 176 4.73 5.83 -13.74
CA VAL A 176 5.02 4.40 -13.72
C VAL A 176 6.28 4.09 -14.53
N ALA A 177 7.09 3.19 -14.00
CA ALA A 177 8.18 2.51 -14.70
C ALA A 177 7.86 1.01 -14.79
N ALA A 178 8.38 0.33 -15.82
CA ALA A 178 8.19 -1.10 -16.03
C ALA A 178 9.55 -1.81 -16.08
N TYR A 179 9.66 -2.94 -15.39
CA TYR A 179 10.84 -3.80 -15.35
C TYR A 179 10.56 -5.11 -16.08
N ASP A 180 11.34 -5.37 -17.13
CA ASP A 180 11.36 -6.63 -17.86
C ASP A 180 12.83 -7.04 -18.06
N PRO A 181 13.33 -8.07 -17.33
CA PRO A 181 14.72 -8.49 -17.46
C PRO A 181 15.03 -9.04 -18.86
N GLY A 182 14.04 -9.57 -19.58
CA GLY A 182 14.19 -10.02 -20.97
C GLY A 182 14.36 -8.86 -21.97
N ARG A 183 14.08 -7.62 -21.55
CA ARG A 183 14.21 -6.40 -22.35
C ARG A 183 15.25 -5.42 -21.80
N GLY A 184 16.14 -5.88 -20.91
CA GLY A 184 17.23 -5.04 -20.38
C GLY A 184 16.90 -4.31 -19.08
N GLY A 185 15.81 -4.65 -18.39
CA GLY A 185 15.48 -4.12 -17.07
C GLY A 185 14.43 -3.02 -17.10
N TRP A 186 14.69 -1.91 -16.42
CA TRP A 186 13.73 -0.81 -16.28
C TRP A 186 13.57 0.00 -17.56
N SER A 187 12.34 0.47 -17.79
CA SER A 187 11.98 1.49 -18.76
C SER A 187 10.99 2.48 -18.12
N LEU A 188 11.12 3.76 -18.43
CA LEU A 188 10.20 4.78 -17.95
C LEU A 188 8.96 4.80 -18.86
N THR A 189 7.83 4.28 -18.37
CA THR A 189 6.57 4.31 -19.13
C THR A 189 6.00 5.73 -19.16
N GLY A 190 6.15 6.47 -18.06
CA GLY A 190 5.85 7.90 -17.98
C GLY A 190 4.75 8.25 -17.00
N GLN A 191 4.28 9.48 -17.09
CA GLN A 191 3.22 10.03 -16.24
C GLN A 191 1.87 9.37 -16.53
N VAL A 192 1.15 8.92 -15.50
CA VAL A 192 -0.19 8.31 -15.63
C VAL A 192 -1.31 9.21 -15.12
N VAL A 193 -1.05 9.99 -14.07
CA VAL A 193 -2.00 10.95 -13.50
C VAL A 193 -1.30 12.30 -13.33
N SER A 194 -1.92 13.33 -13.89
CA SER A 194 -1.45 14.71 -13.87
C SER A 194 -2.26 15.55 -12.90
N ARG A 195 -1.60 16.56 -12.35
CA ARG A 195 -2.25 17.63 -11.59
C ARG A 195 -3.07 18.60 -12.44
N ARG A 196 -3.02 18.51 -13.78
CA ARG A 196 -3.72 19.40 -14.71
C ARG A 196 -5.23 19.48 -14.43
N GLY A 197 -5.85 20.55 -14.94
CA GLY A 197 -7.28 20.81 -14.82
C GLY A 197 -7.62 21.77 -13.68
N ARG A 198 -8.91 22.01 -13.46
CA ARG A 198 -9.39 22.97 -12.46
C ARG A 198 -10.55 22.40 -11.67
N PHE A 199 -10.40 22.37 -10.35
CA PHE A 199 -11.48 22.01 -9.43
C PHE A 199 -11.90 23.26 -8.64
N ARG A 200 -13.10 23.77 -8.93
CA ARG A 200 -13.59 25.06 -8.38
C ARG A 200 -12.58 26.18 -8.70
N ASP A 201 -12.02 26.82 -7.67
CA ASP A 201 -11.02 27.88 -7.81
C ASP A 201 -9.58 27.39 -7.64
N SER A 202 -9.36 26.06 -7.58
CA SER A 202 -8.05 25.44 -7.37
C SER A 202 -7.46 24.86 -8.66
N ASP A 203 -6.18 25.16 -8.89
CA ASP A 203 -5.31 24.56 -9.91
C ASP A 203 -4.20 23.68 -9.27
N SER A 204 -4.29 23.42 -7.96
CA SER A 204 -3.33 22.65 -7.16
C SER A 204 -3.95 21.34 -6.74
N ARG A 205 -3.27 20.20 -6.98
CA ARG A 205 -3.73 18.90 -6.48
C ARG A 205 -2.69 17.79 -6.50
N ASN A 206 -3.00 16.72 -5.77
CA ASN A 206 -2.42 15.40 -5.97
C ASN A 206 -3.51 14.33 -6.07
N ALA A 207 -3.19 13.26 -6.79
CA ALA A 207 -3.88 11.98 -6.65
C ALA A 207 -3.29 11.18 -5.50
N TYR A 208 -4.16 10.64 -4.65
CA TYR A 208 -3.79 9.73 -3.56
C TYR A 208 -4.41 8.36 -3.80
N HIS A 209 -3.61 7.46 -4.37
CA HIS A 209 -4.05 6.13 -4.78
C HIS A 209 -4.29 5.20 -3.59
N ASN A 210 -5.34 4.38 -3.68
CA ASN A 210 -5.59 3.29 -2.74
C ASN A 210 -4.83 2.02 -3.12
N GLY A 211 -4.46 1.86 -4.40
CA GLY A 211 -3.73 0.70 -4.92
C GLY A 211 -3.65 0.66 -6.44
N PHE A 212 -2.86 -0.28 -6.93
CA PHE A 212 -2.65 -0.62 -8.34
C PHE A 212 -2.70 -2.13 -8.47
N ASP A 213 -3.89 -2.69 -8.63
CA ASP A 213 -4.11 -4.13 -8.51
C ASP A 213 -4.45 -4.74 -9.85
N TYR A 214 -3.73 -5.82 -10.19
CA TYR A 214 -4.12 -6.68 -11.29
C TYR A 214 -5.25 -7.61 -10.86
N GLY A 215 -6.37 -7.54 -11.59
CA GLY A 215 -7.48 -8.47 -11.48
C GLY A 215 -7.35 -9.69 -12.39
N THR A 216 -8.36 -10.54 -12.37
CA THR A 216 -8.50 -11.67 -13.30
C THR A 216 -8.42 -11.19 -14.75
N GLY A 217 -7.66 -11.91 -15.58
CA GLY A 217 -7.44 -11.55 -16.99
C GLY A 217 -6.35 -10.48 -17.22
N GLY A 218 -5.67 -10.02 -16.17
CA GLY A 218 -4.52 -9.12 -16.29
C GLY A 218 -4.88 -7.65 -16.49
N ARG A 219 -6.14 -7.28 -16.24
CA ARG A 219 -6.56 -5.88 -16.17
C ARG A 219 -6.00 -5.23 -14.90
N LEU A 220 -5.33 -4.10 -15.04
CA LEU A 220 -4.84 -3.28 -13.95
C LEU A 220 -5.92 -2.28 -13.52
N HIS A 221 -6.21 -2.19 -12.23
CA HIS A 221 -7.20 -1.29 -11.65
C HIS A 221 -6.55 -0.31 -10.67
N THR A 222 -6.98 0.95 -10.69
CA THR A 222 -6.60 1.92 -9.67
C THR A 222 -7.78 2.80 -9.29
N THR A 223 -7.84 3.13 -8.00
CA THR A 223 -8.73 4.14 -7.42
C THR A 223 -7.92 5.13 -6.63
N TRP A 224 -8.40 6.37 -6.58
CA TRP A 224 -7.76 7.44 -5.82
C TRP A 224 -8.78 8.48 -5.40
N VAL A 225 -8.35 9.36 -4.49
CA VAL A 225 -9.04 10.61 -4.19
C VAL A 225 -8.17 11.77 -4.66
N TRP A 226 -8.80 12.91 -4.97
CA TRP A 226 -8.08 14.15 -5.20
C TRP A 226 -7.89 14.89 -3.89
N ARG A 227 -6.78 15.61 -3.76
CA ARG A 227 -6.52 16.50 -2.62
C ARG A 227 -5.98 17.82 -3.11
N GLU A 228 -6.69 18.90 -2.84
CA GLU A 228 -6.37 20.22 -3.42
C GLU A 228 -5.36 21.03 -2.56
N ALA A 229 -5.24 20.71 -1.26
CA ALA A 229 -4.37 21.41 -0.30
C ALA A 229 -3.72 20.44 0.71
N PRO A 230 -2.79 20.86 1.58
CA PRO A 230 -2.14 19.95 2.52
C PRO A 230 -3.07 19.32 3.57
N GLU A 231 -4.16 19.98 3.94
CA GLU A 231 -5.11 19.51 4.94
C GLU A 231 -6.02 18.36 4.44
N LEU A 232 -6.37 17.42 5.33
CA LEU A 232 -7.24 16.28 5.01
C LEU A 232 -8.63 16.67 4.53
N SER A 233 -9.16 17.78 5.03
CA SER A 233 -10.47 18.31 4.60
C SER A 233 -10.48 18.73 3.12
N SER A 234 -9.31 18.87 2.49
CA SER A 234 -9.23 19.15 1.06
C SER A 234 -9.33 17.92 0.16
N ASN A 235 -9.45 16.72 0.74
CA ASN A 235 -9.75 15.49 0.01
C ASN A 235 -11.18 15.56 -0.57
N HIS A 236 -11.38 15.05 -1.79
CA HIS A 236 -12.69 14.94 -2.41
C HIS A 236 -12.75 13.85 -3.47
N ASP A 237 -13.98 13.40 -3.71
CA ASP A 237 -14.38 12.41 -4.70
C ASP A 237 -13.64 11.06 -4.61
N LEU A 238 -14.21 10.04 -5.24
CA LEU A 238 -13.54 8.76 -5.49
C LEU A 238 -13.48 8.54 -7.00
N GLN A 239 -12.26 8.29 -7.46
CA GLN A 239 -11.89 8.15 -8.86
C GLN A 239 -11.62 6.68 -9.20
N TYR A 240 -11.81 6.31 -10.45
CA TYR A 240 -11.46 4.98 -10.93
C TYR A 240 -11.02 4.99 -12.39
N ALA A 241 -9.98 4.22 -12.66
CA ALA A 241 -9.56 3.88 -14.01
C ALA A 241 -9.02 2.44 -14.07
N TYR A 242 -9.04 1.86 -15.27
CA TYR A 242 -8.39 0.58 -15.54
C TYR A 242 -7.51 0.63 -16.79
N SER A 243 -6.60 -0.33 -16.90
CA SER A 243 -5.71 -0.51 -18.05
C SER A 243 -5.61 -1.98 -18.43
N ASP A 244 -5.69 -2.27 -19.74
CA ASP A 244 -5.57 -3.64 -20.29
C ASP A 244 -4.19 -3.92 -20.90
N ASP A 245 -3.26 -2.96 -20.87
CA ASP A 245 -1.95 -3.03 -21.53
C ASP A 245 -0.77 -2.70 -20.58
N GLY A 246 -0.99 -2.95 -19.29
CA GLY A 246 0.00 -2.74 -18.23
C GLY A 246 0.24 -1.27 -17.93
N GLY A 247 -0.81 -0.47 -17.87
CA GLY A 247 -0.75 0.94 -17.46
C GLY A 247 -0.34 1.92 -18.56
N ARG A 248 -0.33 1.51 -19.84
CA ARG A 248 0.03 2.39 -20.97
C ARG A 248 -1.18 3.19 -21.44
N THR A 249 -2.32 2.56 -21.61
CA THR A 249 -3.60 3.21 -21.89
C THR A 249 -4.57 3.00 -20.74
N TRP A 250 -5.33 4.05 -20.42
CA TRP A 250 -6.25 4.07 -19.30
C TRP A 250 -7.67 4.38 -19.76
N HIS A 251 -8.62 3.65 -19.17
CA HIS A 251 -10.04 3.72 -19.47
C HIS A 251 -10.84 4.04 -18.21
N ASN A 252 -11.92 4.81 -18.38
CA ASN A 252 -12.86 5.11 -17.31
C ASN A 252 -13.83 3.94 -17.05
N ASN A 253 -14.77 4.13 -16.12
CA ASN A 253 -15.73 3.09 -15.74
C ASN A 253 -16.61 2.59 -16.91
N ASP A 254 -16.90 3.46 -17.88
CA ASP A 254 -17.73 3.19 -19.06
C ASP A 254 -16.92 2.59 -20.23
N GLY A 255 -15.61 2.42 -20.05
CA GLY A 255 -14.70 1.86 -21.04
C GLY A 255 -14.18 2.87 -22.07
N ALA A 256 -14.47 4.16 -21.92
CA ALA A 256 -13.88 5.20 -22.77
C ALA A 256 -12.41 5.41 -22.39
N ARG A 257 -11.53 5.52 -23.38
CA ARG A 257 -10.12 5.86 -23.15
C ARG A 257 -10.02 7.31 -22.64
N ILE A 258 -9.31 7.50 -21.54
CA ILE A 258 -9.17 8.79 -20.84
C ILE A 258 -7.73 9.17 -20.53
N GLY A 259 -6.77 8.30 -20.85
CA GLY A 259 -5.37 8.66 -20.77
C GLY A 259 -4.42 7.70 -21.48
N VAL A 260 -3.24 8.22 -21.80
CA VAL A 260 -2.08 7.51 -22.35
C VAL A 260 -0.85 7.94 -21.56
N ALA A 261 -0.17 6.99 -20.94
CA ALA A 261 0.97 7.27 -20.07
C ALA A 261 2.09 7.99 -20.84
N GLY A 262 2.64 9.06 -20.27
CA GLY A 262 3.71 9.87 -20.87
C GLY A 262 3.28 10.80 -22.01
N GLU A 263 2.06 10.68 -22.54
CA GLU A 263 1.56 11.50 -23.64
C GLU A 263 0.37 12.36 -23.22
N GLU A 264 -0.71 11.71 -22.77
CA GLU A 264 -1.95 12.33 -22.34
C GLU A 264 -2.40 11.71 -21.01
N PRO A 265 -1.71 12.00 -19.89
CA PRO A 265 -2.06 11.43 -18.59
C PRO A 265 -3.45 11.87 -18.14
N MET A 266 -4.12 11.00 -17.38
CA MET A 266 -5.40 11.28 -16.75
C MET A 266 -5.30 12.50 -15.85
N HIS A 267 -6.37 13.27 -15.71
CA HIS A 267 -6.43 14.46 -14.86
C HIS A 267 -7.85 14.68 -14.33
N VAL A 268 -8.06 15.71 -13.51
CA VAL A 268 -9.36 15.92 -12.82
C VAL A 268 -10.54 16.13 -13.78
N ASP A 269 -10.29 16.66 -14.98
CA ASP A 269 -11.32 16.88 -16.01
C ASP A 269 -11.47 15.70 -16.98
N SER A 270 -10.74 14.59 -16.79
CA SER A 270 -10.90 13.39 -17.61
C SER A 270 -12.35 12.89 -17.55
N ALA A 271 -12.99 12.71 -18.70
CA ALA A 271 -14.41 12.40 -18.77
C ALA A 271 -14.76 11.09 -18.04
N GLY A 272 -15.73 11.13 -17.13
CA GLY A 272 -16.22 9.94 -16.41
C GLY A 272 -15.23 9.35 -15.39
N ILE A 273 -14.22 10.12 -14.95
CA ILE A 273 -13.22 9.65 -14.00
C ILE A 273 -13.76 9.49 -12.57
N THR A 274 -14.66 10.38 -12.15
CA THR A 274 -15.31 10.32 -10.84
C THR A 274 -16.41 9.25 -10.85
N VAL A 275 -16.24 8.22 -10.03
CA VAL A 275 -17.22 7.13 -9.88
C VAL A 275 -18.11 7.29 -8.67
N GLN A 276 -17.67 8.07 -7.68
CA GLN A 276 -18.49 8.48 -6.56
C GLN A 276 -18.12 9.91 -6.18
N ALA A 277 -19.10 10.80 -6.19
CA ALA A 277 -18.92 12.14 -5.66
C ALA A 277 -18.81 12.09 -4.14
N ILE A 278 -17.80 12.74 -3.59
CA ILE A 278 -17.59 12.91 -2.14
C ILE A 278 -17.23 14.37 -1.94
N ALA A 279 -18.03 15.08 -1.14
CA ALA A 279 -17.92 16.54 -1.08
C ALA A 279 -16.54 17.00 -0.60
N TYR A 280 -16.01 18.02 -1.26
CA TYR A 280 -14.86 18.77 -0.74
C TYR A 280 -15.18 19.35 0.64
N ARG A 281 -14.26 19.23 1.60
CA ARG A 281 -14.45 19.52 3.03
C ARG A 281 -15.40 18.60 3.77
N TRP A 282 -15.70 17.40 3.25
CA TRP A 282 -16.57 16.44 3.95
C TRP A 282 -15.93 15.82 5.20
N GLY A 283 -14.62 15.56 5.12
CA GLY A 283 -13.91 14.77 6.12
C GLY A 283 -13.62 13.38 5.60
N MET A 284 -12.40 13.15 5.12
CA MET A 284 -12.01 11.90 4.49
C MET A 284 -10.50 11.72 4.55
N MET A 285 -10.07 10.48 4.78
CA MET A 285 -8.68 10.06 4.72
C MET A 285 -8.28 9.72 3.29
N ASN A 286 -6.99 9.84 2.98
CA ASN A 286 -6.40 9.46 1.69
C ASN A 286 -5.39 8.30 1.86
N GLN A 287 -5.04 7.62 0.75
CA GLN A 287 -4.16 6.44 0.73
C GLN A 287 -4.62 5.35 1.71
N LEU A 288 -5.68 4.64 1.34
CA LEU A 288 -6.23 3.58 2.17
C LEU A 288 -5.93 2.22 1.53
N THR A 289 -6.95 1.55 1.03
CA THR A 289 -6.80 0.19 0.52
C THR A 289 -7.87 -0.14 -0.50
N GLN A 290 -7.48 -1.00 -1.44
CA GLN A 290 -8.36 -1.64 -2.40
C GLN A 290 -7.90 -3.08 -2.63
N THR A 291 -8.78 -3.86 -3.25
CA THR A 291 -8.48 -5.18 -3.80
C THR A 291 -9.39 -5.46 -4.99
N VAL A 292 -9.02 -6.43 -5.81
CA VAL A 292 -9.83 -6.93 -6.93
C VAL A 292 -10.09 -8.40 -6.70
N ASP A 293 -11.37 -8.77 -6.72
CA ASP A 293 -11.78 -10.15 -6.47
C ASP A 293 -11.70 -11.04 -7.72
N SER A 294 -12.04 -12.32 -7.58
CA SER A 294 -11.92 -13.29 -8.67
C SER A 294 -12.84 -12.98 -9.86
N ARG A 295 -13.92 -12.23 -9.62
CA ARG A 295 -14.91 -11.79 -10.61
C ARG A 295 -14.58 -10.44 -11.25
N GLY A 296 -13.43 -9.84 -10.91
CA GLY A 296 -13.03 -8.53 -11.43
C GLY A 296 -13.84 -7.37 -10.84
N ARG A 297 -14.50 -7.58 -9.70
CA ARG A 297 -15.11 -6.49 -8.92
C ARG A 297 -14.01 -5.80 -8.13
N VAL A 298 -14.07 -4.47 -8.12
CA VAL A 298 -13.09 -3.63 -7.42
C VAL A 298 -13.69 -3.25 -6.08
N HIS A 299 -12.97 -3.48 -5.00
CA HIS A 299 -13.39 -3.14 -3.64
C HIS A 299 -12.45 -2.10 -3.06
N VAL A 300 -13.00 -1.05 -2.46
CA VAL A 300 -12.26 0.03 -1.82
C VAL A 300 -12.86 0.25 -0.44
N VAL A 301 -12.03 0.32 0.60
CA VAL A 301 -12.50 0.69 1.94
C VAL A 301 -11.95 2.05 2.30
N MET A 302 -12.86 3.02 2.39
CA MET A 302 -12.54 4.41 2.70
C MET A 302 -12.82 4.72 4.16
N TRP A 303 -12.04 5.63 4.77
CA TRP A 303 -12.27 6.12 6.13
C TRP A 303 -12.65 7.60 6.04
N GLN A 304 -13.91 7.89 6.32
CA GLN A 304 -14.49 9.20 6.03
C GLN A 304 -15.71 9.46 6.90
N GLN A 305 -16.14 10.71 6.95
CA GLN A 305 -17.43 11.08 7.51
C GLN A 305 -18.55 10.27 6.82
N PRO A 306 -19.47 9.65 7.59
CA PRO A 306 -20.56 8.86 7.04
C PRO A 306 -21.27 9.56 5.89
N PRO A 307 -21.58 8.89 4.76
CA PRO A 307 -22.22 9.53 3.60
C PRO A 307 -23.57 10.17 3.91
N ASP A 308 -24.26 9.72 4.96
CA ASP A 308 -25.56 10.17 5.43
C ASP A 308 -25.47 11.08 6.67
N ALA A 309 -24.27 11.49 7.09
CA ALA A 309 -24.10 12.46 8.18
C ALA A 309 -24.79 13.80 7.83
N PRO A 310 -25.30 14.54 8.83
CA PRO A 310 -25.96 15.83 8.58
C PRO A 310 -24.97 16.94 8.23
N GLU A 311 -23.71 16.82 8.65
CA GLU A 311 -22.66 17.82 8.48
C GLU A 311 -21.28 17.18 8.29
N ALA A 312 -20.37 17.95 7.70
CA ALA A 312 -18.97 17.57 7.56
C ALA A 312 -18.25 17.57 8.90
N SER A 313 -17.14 16.83 9.00
CA SER A 313 -16.34 16.77 10.23
C SER A 313 -14.88 16.50 9.93
N ASP A 314 -13.98 17.19 10.62
CA ASP A 314 -12.53 16.90 10.62
C ASP A 314 -12.12 16.00 11.82
N ASP A 315 -13.09 15.58 12.64
CA ASP A 315 -12.85 14.68 13.77
C ASP A 315 -12.81 13.22 13.29
N LEU A 316 -11.62 12.63 13.30
CA LEU A 316 -11.37 11.23 12.94
C LEU A 316 -12.24 10.23 13.73
N SER A 317 -12.71 10.57 14.93
CA SER A 317 -13.60 9.70 15.73
C SER A 317 -15.03 9.64 15.21
N SER A 318 -15.45 10.64 14.43
CA SER A 318 -16.76 10.67 13.76
C SER A 318 -16.77 9.87 12.45
N TRP A 319 -15.59 9.67 11.85
CA TRP A 319 -15.45 8.97 10.58
C TRP A 319 -15.68 7.46 10.73
N ARG A 320 -16.20 6.83 9.68
CA ARG A 320 -16.46 5.39 9.60
C ARG A 320 -15.79 4.79 8.39
N PHE A 321 -15.59 3.49 8.42
CA PHE A 321 -15.26 2.78 7.19
C PHE A 321 -16.47 2.72 6.28
N VAL A 322 -16.26 3.02 5.01
CA VAL A 322 -17.26 2.91 3.94
C VAL A 322 -16.66 2.05 2.86
N HIS A 323 -17.27 0.87 2.66
CA HIS A 323 -16.92 -0.04 1.59
C HIS A 323 -17.61 0.40 0.31
N TYR A 324 -16.82 0.79 -0.68
CA TYR A 324 -17.25 1.04 -2.05
C TYR A 324 -16.88 -0.17 -2.91
N TRP A 325 -17.75 -0.56 -3.84
CA TRP A 325 -17.37 -1.57 -4.81
C TRP A 325 -18.02 -1.37 -6.16
N ARG A 326 -17.30 -1.78 -7.21
CA ARG A 326 -17.77 -1.86 -8.58
C ARG A 326 -18.32 -3.26 -8.85
N ASP A 327 -19.61 -3.37 -9.14
CA ASP A 327 -20.22 -4.64 -9.52
C ASP A 327 -19.86 -5.05 -10.97
N GLU A 328 -20.21 -6.27 -11.35
CA GLU A 328 -19.92 -6.83 -12.69
C GLU A 328 -20.61 -6.08 -13.83
N GLN A 329 -21.66 -5.31 -13.52
CA GLN A 329 -22.35 -4.44 -14.47
C GLN A 329 -21.78 -3.03 -14.46
N ALA A 330 -20.57 -2.83 -13.93
CA ALA A 330 -19.89 -1.55 -13.82
C ALA A 330 -20.60 -0.53 -12.93
N ARG A 331 -21.50 -0.94 -12.04
CA ARG A 331 -22.17 -0.01 -11.13
C ARG A 331 -21.43 0.08 -9.81
N TRP A 332 -21.23 1.29 -9.35
CA TRP A 332 -20.65 1.56 -8.04
C TRP A 332 -21.74 1.51 -6.96
N ARG A 333 -21.42 0.84 -5.87
CA ARG A 333 -22.27 0.67 -4.69
C ARG A 333 -21.44 0.98 -3.46
N HIS A 334 -22.11 1.29 -2.36
CA HIS A 334 -21.42 1.52 -1.10
C HIS A 334 -22.22 1.07 0.11
N ARG A 335 -21.51 0.89 1.22
CA ARG A 335 -22.07 0.56 2.53
C ARG A 335 -21.15 1.06 3.63
N GLN A 336 -21.71 1.70 4.66
CA GLN A 336 -21.00 1.96 5.90
C GLN A 336 -20.81 0.66 6.68
N LEU A 337 -19.58 0.42 7.16
CA LEU A 337 -19.26 -0.75 7.97
C LEU A 337 -19.66 -0.54 9.44
N PRO A 338 -19.99 -1.62 10.16
CA PRO A 338 -20.38 -1.54 11.58
C PRO A 338 -19.23 -1.16 12.50
N GLU A 339 -17.99 -1.23 12.02
CA GLU A 339 -16.78 -0.99 12.80
C GLU A 339 -15.78 -0.12 12.02
N PHE A 340 -14.92 0.57 12.75
CA PHE A 340 -13.82 1.36 12.20
C PHE A 340 -12.58 1.36 13.11
N GLY A 341 -11.49 1.85 12.56
CA GLY A 341 -10.23 2.08 13.27
C GLY A 341 -9.32 2.95 12.43
N ARG A 342 -8.02 2.70 12.50
CA ARG A 342 -7.05 3.36 11.60
C ARG A 342 -7.11 2.80 10.20
N LYS A 343 -6.33 3.40 9.30
CA LYS A 343 -6.29 3.03 7.89
C LYS A 343 -6.13 1.50 7.73
N PRO A 344 -7.08 0.83 7.03
CA PRO A 344 -7.12 -0.61 6.97
C PRO A 344 -6.35 -1.16 5.76
N SER A 345 -6.15 -2.47 5.73
CA SER A 345 -5.78 -3.24 4.54
C SER A 345 -6.87 -4.27 4.21
N VAL A 346 -7.26 -4.39 2.94
CA VAL A 346 -8.31 -5.31 2.48
C VAL A 346 -7.77 -6.34 1.48
N VAL A 347 -8.26 -7.58 1.58
CA VAL A 347 -8.04 -8.64 0.59
C VAL A 347 -9.35 -9.39 0.32
N ALA A 348 -9.47 -9.98 -0.87
CA ALA A 348 -10.59 -10.86 -1.25
C ALA A 348 -10.14 -12.32 -1.32
N ASP A 349 -10.92 -13.25 -0.78
CA ASP A 349 -10.67 -14.68 -0.96
C ASP A 349 -11.14 -15.20 -2.34
N ASP A 350 -11.04 -16.51 -2.57
CA ASP A 350 -11.47 -17.18 -3.81
C ASP A 350 -12.99 -17.36 -3.94
N HIS A 351 -13.72 -17.15 -2.85
CA HIS A 351 -15.18 -17.06 -2.80
C HIS A 351 -15.65 -15.59 -2.85
N ASP A 352 -14.72 -14.67 -3.07
CA ASP A 352 -14.88 -13.21 -3.06
C ASP A 352 -15.36 -12.62 -1.72
N ASN A 353 -15.23 -13.36 -0.62
CA ASN A 353 -15.40 -12.79 0.72
C ASN A 353 -14.26 -11.81 0.98
N LEU A 354 -14.55 -10.74 1.71
CA LEU A 354 -13.55 -9.73 2.05
C LEU A 354 -13.02 -9.97 3.44
N VAL A 355 -11.71 -9.80 3.62
CA VAL A 355 -11.07 -9.70 4.94
C VAL A 355 -10.44 -8.32 5.06
N LEU A 356 -10.80 -7.60 6.12
CA LEU A 356 -10.33 -6.26 6.43
C LEU A 356 -9.52 -6.30 7.72
N VAL A 357 -8.29 -5.81 7.67
CA VAL A 357 -7.36 -5.79 8.81
C VAL A 357 -7.01 -4.35 9.18
N PHE A 358 -7.12 -4.01 10.46
CA PHE A 358 -6.85 -2.65 10.97
C PHE A 358 -6.54 -2.66 12.46
N THR A 359 -5.97 -1.56 12.96
CA THR A 359 -5.80 -1.32 14.40
C THR A 359 -6.94 -0.46 14.95
N LYS A 360 -7.40 -0.76 16.16
CA LYS A 360 -8.47 0.00 16.85
C LYS A 360 -7.98 0.58 18.19
N PRO A 361 -7.24 1.70 18.17
CA PRO A 361 -6.88 2.43 19.40
C PRO A 361 -8.10 3.06 20.07
N GLY A 362 -7.96 3.47 21.34
CA GLY A 362 -9.01 4.20 22.06
C GLY A 362 -9.30 5.58 21.47
N THR A 363 -8.31 6.21 20.81
CA THR A 363 -8.45 7.39 19.97
C THR A 363 -7.83 7.11 18.60
N PRO A 364 -8.52 7.41 17.49
CA PRO A 364 -7.97 7.18 16.16
C PRO A 364 -6.88 8.21 15.78
N GLU A 365 -6.77 9.34 16.48
CA GLU A 365 -5.70 10.32 16.24
C GLU A 365 -4.32 9.70 16.52
N TYR A 366 -3.40 9.89 15.57
CA TYR A 366 -2.05 9.32 15.59
C TYR A 366 -0.98 10.37 15.25
N HIS A 367 -1.37 11.59 14.88
CA HIS A 367 -0.44 12.70 14.76
C HIS A 367 0.05 13.11 16.16
N GLY A 368 1.36 13.28 16.28
CA GLY A 368 2.03 13.62 17.54
C GLY A 368 2.39 12.39 18.36
N THR A 369 1.44 11.53 18.72
CA THR A 369 1.69 10.30 19.50
C THR A 369 0.79 9.17 19.06
N ASP A 370 1.31 7.94 19.10
CA ASP A 370 0.56 6.73 18.82
C ASP A 370 0.58 5.78 20.03
N PRO A 371 -0.52 5.69 20.81
CA PRO A 371 -0.61 4.74 21.93
C PRO A 371 -0.86 3.29 21.48
N GLY A 372 -1.11 3.07 20.19
CA GLY A 372 -1.50 1.79 19.62
C GLY A 372 -2.89 1.31 20.03
N GLY A 373 -3.27 0.16 19.50
CA GLY A 373 -4.50 -0.54 19.85
C GLY A 373 -4.50 -1.97 19.34
N PRO A 374 -5.47 -2.81 19.74
CA PRO A 374 -5.57 -4.16 19.22
C PRO A 374 -5.62 -4.15 17.69
N LEU A 375 -5.01 -5.17 17.09
CA LEU A 375 -5.16 -5.56 15.70
C LEU A 375 -6.46 -6.36 15.56
N LEU A 376 -7.30 -5.98 14.60
CA LEU A 376 -8.56 -6.64 14.31
C LEU A 376 -8.52 -7.16 12.88
N ALA A 377 -9.12 -8.35 12.66
CA ALA A 377 -9.51 -8.81 11.35
C ALA A 377 -11.04 -8.99 11.32
N TRP A 378 -11.68 -8.43 10.31
CA TRP A 378 -13.12 -8.50 10.09
C TRP A 378 -13.41 -9.10 8.72
N THR A 379 -14.56 -9.72 8.54
CA THR A 379 -14.95 -10.27 7.25
C THR A 379 -16.41 -10.06 6.90
N ALA A 380 -16.73 -10.06 5.61
CA ALA A 380 -18.07 -10.19 5.09
C ALA A 380 -18.09 -11.07 3.83
N SER A 381 -19.21 -11.77 3.63
CA SER A 381 -19.36 -12.73 2.54
C SER A 381 -19.85 -12.10 1.25
N ALA A 382 -19.38 -12.63 0.11
CA ALA A 382 -19.92 -12.23 -1.19
C ALA A 382 -21.37 -12.69 -1.38
N GLU A 383 -21.74 -13.84 -0.82
CA GLU A 383 -23.11 -14.39 -0.86
C GLU A 383 -24.13 -13.42 -0.26
N ALA A 384 -23.79 -12.80 0.87
CA ALA A 384 -24.63 -11.78 1.49
C ALA A 384 -24.46 -10.38 0.87
N GLY A 385 -23.71 -10.24 -0.22
CA GLY A 385 -23.37 -8.94 -0.82
C GLY A 385 -22.61 -8.03 0.14
N TRP A 386 -21.68 -8.61 0.90
CA TRP A 386 -20.85 -7.98 1.94
C TRP A 386 -21.65 -7.19 2.98
N SER A 387 -22.80 -7.73 3.36
CA SER A 387 -23.72 -7.10 4.30
C SER A 387 -23.55 -7.56 5.75
N ASP A 388 -22.78 -8.62 5.96
CA ASP A 388 -22.68 -9.45 7.16
C ASP A 388 -21.32 -9.32 7.85
N TRP A 389 -20.79 -8.10 7.90
CA TRP A 389 -19.50 -7.81 8.53
C TRP A 389 -19.44 -8.24 10.00
N HIS A 390 -18.47 -9.08 10.34
CA HIS A 390 -18.22 -9.52 11.71
C HIS A 390 -16.73 -9.72 12.00
N GLU A 391 -16.36 -9.66 13.28
CA GLU A 391 -14.99 -9.86 13.76
C GLU A 391 -14.59 -11.33 13.63
N LEU A 392 -13.40 -11.57 13.07
CA LEU A 392 -12.75 -12.89 12.99
C LEU A 392 -11.60 -13.02 13.99
N HIS A 393 -10.87 -11.93 14.23
CA HIS A 393 -9.69 -11.94 15.08
C HIS A 393 -9.55 -10.62 15.83
N ARG A 394 -9.03 -10.71 17.05
CA ARG A 394 -8.60 -9.59 17.87
C ARG A 394 -7.34 -9.97 18.65
N SER A 395 -6.27 -9.20 18.48
CA SER A 395 -5.04 -9.42 19.23
C SER A 395 -5.20 -9.00 20.69
N ALA A 396 -4.47 -9.69 21.58
CA ALA A 396 -4.30 -9.26 22.97
C ALA A 396 -3.28 -8.11 23.10
N ALA A 397 -2.22 -8.15 22.28
CA ALA A 397 -1.22 -7.09 22.18
C ALA A 397 -1.77 -5.87 21.42
N SER A 398 -1.21 -4.70 21.74
CA SER A 398 -1.48 -3.46 21.01
C SER A 398 -0.42 -3.24 19.93
N PHE A 399 -0.84 -2.72 18.78
CA PHE A 399 0.00 -2.42 17.63
C PHE A 399 -0.12 -0.93 17.26
N VAL A 400 0.96 -0.36 16.76
CA VAL A 400 1.05 1.01 16.23
C VAL A 400 1.05 1.00 14.71
N GLY A 401 0.86 2.17 14.10
CA GLY A 401 0.78 2.29 12.65
C GLY A 401 -0.45 1.61 12.05
N GLU A 402 -0.28 1.12 10.83
CA GLU A 402 -1.28 0.71 9.86
C GLU A 402 -0.87 -0.66 9.27
N PRO A 403 -1.52 -1.78 9.66
CA PRO A 403 -1.05 -3.12 9.35
C PRO A 403 -1.01 -3.38 7.84
N ARG A 404 0.02 -4.08 7.36
CA ARG A 404 0.19 -4.43 5.94
C ARG A 404 0.03 -5.92 5.75
N LEU A 405 -0.41 -6.31 4.55
CA LEU A 405 -0.68 -7.70 4.22
C LEU A 405 0.29 -8.20 3.16
N ASP A 406 0.50 -9.51 3.13
CA ASP A 406 1.13 -10.22 2.02
C ASP A 406 0.04 -10.71 1.03
N PRO A 407 -0.31 -9.93 -0.01
CA PRO A 407 -1.35 -10.32 -0.95
C PRO A 407 -0.93 -11.52 -1.82
N TYR A 408 0.36 -11.85 -1.87
CA TYR A 408 0.86 -12.96 -2.66
C TYR A 408 0.64 -14.29 -1.94
N ARG A 409 1.00 -14.35 -0.66
CA ARG A 409 0.73 -15.54 0.16
C ARG A 409 -0.76 -15.77 0.35
N TRP A 410 -1.53 -14.69 0.56
CA TRP A 410 -2.98 -14.79 0.63
C TRP A 410 -3.57 -15.43 -0.64
N ARG A 411 -3.13 -14.97 -1.82
CA ARG A 411 -3.61 -15.50 -3.11
C ARG A 411 -3.21 -16.96 -3.35
N GLN A 412 -2.04 -17.39 -2.89
CA GLN A 412 -1.50 -18.71 -3.19
C GLN A 412 -1.88 -19.77 -2.14
N GLU A 413 -1.85 -19.42 -0.86
CA GLU A 413 -1.91 -20.36 0.26
C GLU A 413 -3.13 -20.15 1.15
N ARG A 414 -3.91 -19.07 0.97
CA ARG A 414 -5.00 -18.65 1.89
C ARG A 414 -4.53 -18.37 3.32
N VAL A 415 -3.24 -18.07 3.48
CA VAL A 415 -2.66 -17.61 4.74
C VAL A 415 -2.60 -16.09 4.71
N LEU A 416 -3.28 -15.48 5.68
CA LEU A 416 -3.25 -14.04 5.91
C LEU A 416 -2.02 -13.71 6.75
N SER A 417 -0.92 -13.34 6.10
CA SER A 417 0.25 -12.78 6.78
C SER A 417 0.06 -11.29 7.03
N VAL A 418 0.03 -10.90 8.31
CA VAL A 418 -0.12 -9.51 8.76
C VAL A 418 1.21 -8.99 9.29
N TYR A 419 1.77 -7.99 8.62
CA TYR A 419 2.91 -7.20 9.08
C TYR A 419 2.43 -6.10 10.03
N ALA A 420 2.84 -6.16 11.30
CA ALA A 420 2.40 -5.22 12.33
C ALA A 420 3.49 -4.99 13.39
N GLN A 421 3.70 -3.74 13.80
CA GLN A 421 4.66 -3.39 14.85
C GLN A 421 3.93 -3.18 16.19
N GLU A 422 4.38 -3.88 17.23
CA GLU A 422 3.85 -3.74 18.58
C GLU A 422 3.98 -2.29 19.07
N ALA A 423 3.02 -1.85 19.88
CA ALA A 423 3.10 -0.57 20.54
C ALA A 423 4.29 -0.55 21.50
N PRO A 424 5.11 0.52 21.48
CA PRO A 424 6.27 0.57 22.35
C PRO A 424 5.87 0.76 23.81
N GLU A 425 6.65 0.16 24.73
CA GLU A 425 6.43 0.29 26.18
C GLU A 425 6.45 1.76 26.66
N ALA A 426 7.19 2.61 25.95
CA ALA A 426 7.19 4.06 26.14
C ALA A 426 7.48 4.77 24.81
N PRO A 427 7.01 6.02 24.60
CA PRO A 427 7.23 6.75 23.36
C PRO A 427 8.70 6.75 22.92
N GLY A 428 8.95 6.35 21.68
CA GLY A 428 10.29 6.33 21.06
C GLY A 428 11.18 5.16 21.44
N ARG A 429 10.75 4.26 22.33
CA ARG A 429 11.44 2.97 22.54
C ARG A 429 11.23 2.06 21.34
N PRO A 430 12.23 1.28 20.91
CA PRO A 430 12.00 0.28 19.88
C PRO A 430 11.03 -0.79 20.37
N SER A 431 10.35 -1.45 19.44
CA SER A 431 9.40 -2.53 19.74
C SER A 431 9.50 -3.64 18.70
N ALA A 432 8.93 -4.80 19.02
CA ALA A 432 8.93 -5.93 18.11
C ALA A 432 8.04 -5.63 16.88
N LEU A 433 8.57 -5.98 15.71
CA LEU A 433 7.86 -6.00 14.44
C LEU A 433 7.56 -7.46 14.09
N HIS A 434 6.31 -7.75 13.80
CA HIS A 434 5.77 -9.09 13.64
C HIS A 434 5.35 -9.35 12.20
N VAL A 435 5.42 -10.62 11.82
CA VAL A 435 4.56 -11.19 10.77
C VAL A 435 3.71 -12.28 11.41
N ILE A 436 2.41 -11.98 11.51
CA ILE A 436 1.38 -12.83 12.13
C ILE A 436 0.65 -13.58 11.02
N ASP A 437 0.76 -14.90 11.01
CA ASP A 437 0.17 -15.77 10.01
C ASP A 437 -1.13 -16.38 10.54
N LEU A 438 -2.24 -16.06 9.88
CA LEU A 438 -3.57 -16.58 10.20
C LEU A 438 -4.06 -17.46 9.04
N GLU A 439 -4.44 -18.70 9.34
CA GLU A 439 -5.06 -19.61 8.36
C GLU A 439 -6.57 -19.40 8.37
N MET A 440 -7.15 -19.33 7.18
CA MET A 440 -8.60 -19.27 7.00
C MET A 440 -9.18 -20.68 6.91
N GLY A 441 -10.06 -21.02 7.86
CA GLY A 441 -10.74 -22.31 7.94
C GLY A 441 -12.15 -22.34 7.35
#